data_AF-A0A8C8R871-F1
#
_entry.id   AF-A0A8C8R871-F1
#
_cell.length_a   1.000
_cell.length_b   1.000
_cell.length_c   1.000
_cell.angle_alpha   90.00
_cell.angle_beta   90.00
_cell.angle_gamma   90.00
#
_symmetry.space_group_name_H-M   'P 1'
#
loop_
_entity.id
_entity.type
_entity.pdbx_description
1 polymer ?
#
loop_
_entity_poly.entity_id
_entity_poly.type
_entity_poly.pdbx_seq_one_letter_code
_entity_poly.pdbx_strand_id
1 'polypeptide(L)'
;MRRIRANAIAILTVAWILGTFYYLWQDNKPHSAASSRSPSSSSSRTGQRSAGRLESHREDGTIPLIVTRAPQAEKSSLRGFDEKAYLSSKLLKAGEDPYRQHAFNQLESDKLSSDRPIRDTRHYRCAAVHYDADLPATSIIITFHNEARSTLLRTVKSILNRTPANLIQEIILVDDFSNDPEDCQLLTKIPKVKCLRNSRREGLIRSRVRGAEVATAEILTFLDSHCEVNSEWLQPMLQRVKEDYTRVVSPIIDVISLDNFAYLAASADLRGGFDWSLHFKWEQIPIEQKMSRTDPTQSIRTPVIAGGIFVIDKAWFNHLGKYDTQMDIWGGENFELSFRVWMCGGSLEIVPCSRVGHVFRKRHPYDFPEGNALTYIKNTKRTAEVWMDEYKQYYYEARPSAIGKSFGSIADRMDQRRKLNCKSFQWYLENVYPELKVPEKELIPGIIRQGGSCLESWGQDTAGNTLAGVGSCKGTVSNPPVTQEWVFSDPLIRQQDKCLSITSFSTGSQITLEACNQKDGRQKWKMKGGFIQHLVSSLCLENQSSRVVTNPCQLDIPGQQWELLQAT
;
A
#
# COMPACT_ATOMS: atom_id res chain seq x y z
N MET A 1 5.40 42.27 12.41
CA MET A 1 5.04 41.15 11.51
C MET A 1 4.91 41.50 10.01
N ARG A 2 4.49 42.72 9.60
CA ARG A 2 4.34 43.06 8.16
C ARG A 2 5.66 43.17 7.35
N ARG A 3 6.75 43.66 7.94
CA ARG A 3 8.07 43.78 7.26
C ARG A 3 8.74 42.43 6.96
N ILE A 4 8.53 41.42 7.80
CA ILE A 4 9.12 40.08 7.61
C ILE A 4 8.46 39.33 6.45
N ARG A 5 7.13 39.49 6.28
CA ARG A 5 6.39 38.90 5.16
C ARG A 5 6.74 39.54 3.81
N ALA A 6 7.02 40.84 3.77
CA ALA A 6 7.44 41.53 2.55
C ALA A 6 8.83 41.05 2.06
N ASN A 7 9.77 40.84 2.98
CA ASN A 7 11.11 40.35 2.64
C ASN A 7 11.10 38.89 2.17
N ALA A 8 10.25 38.03 2.75
CA ALA A 8 10.11 36.64 2.31
C ALA A 8 9.52 36.54 0.89
N ILE A 9 8.55 37.40 0.55
CA ILE A 9 7.97 37.44 -0.80
C ILE A 9 9.00 37.96 -1.81
N ALA A 10 9.80 38.97 -1.46
CA ALA A 10 10.86 39.49 -2.33
C ALA A 10 11.97 38.46 -2.61
N ILE A 11 12.33 37.64 -1.61
CA ILE A 11 13.33 36.59 -1.79
C ILE A 11 12.80 35.46 -2.69
N LEU A 12 11.53 35.07 -2.51
CA LEU A 12 10.90 34.03 -3.33
C LEU A 12 10.71 34.49 -4.78
N THR A 13 10.39 35.76 -5.03
CA THR A 13 10.28 36.28 -6.40
C THR A 13 11.64 36.37 -7.09
N VAL A 14 12.70 36.79 -6.40
CA VAL A 14 14.06 36.78 -6.96
C VAL A 14 14.55 35.37 -7.26
N ALA A 15 14.29 34.40 -6.37
CA ALA A 15 14.64 33.00 -6.59
C ALA A 15 13.89 32.41 -7.80
N TRP A 16 12.62 32.76 -7.99
CA TRP A 16 11.82 32.33 -9.13
C TRP A 16 12.31 32.94 -10.45
N ILE A 17 12.66 34.23 -10.47
CA ILE A 17 13.23 34.92 -11.65
C ILE A 17 14.59 34.31 -12.03
N LEU A 18 15.46 34.04 -11.07
CA LEU A 18 16.76 33.41 -11.34
C LEU A 18 16.61 31.96 -11.85
N GLY A 19 15.66 31.20 -11.29
CA GLY A 19 15.35 29.84 -11.74
C GLY A 19 14.81 29.81 -13.18
N THR A 20 13.93 30.75 -13.54
CA THR A 20 13.41 30.87 -14.92
C THR A 20 14.48 31.33 -15.90
N PHE A 21 15.36 32.26 -15.52
CA PHE A 21 16.50 32.66 -16.35
C PHE A 21 17.49 31.52 -16.59
N TYR A 22 17.77 30.72 -15.56
CA TYR A 22 18.62 29.53 -15.69
C TYR A 22 18.03 28.50 -16.65
N TYR A 23 16.72 28.24 -16.53
CA TYR A 23 16.00 27.30 -17.39
C TYR A 23 15.99 27.76 -18.86
N LEU A 24 15.71 29.05 -19.09
CA LEU A 24 15.73 29.64 -20.44
C LEU A 24 17.14 29.73 -21.05
N TRP A 25 18.18 29.87 -20.22
CA TRP A 25 19.57 29.84 -20.69
C TRP A 25 20.02 28.44 -21.09
N GLN A 26 19.52 27.40 -20.41
CA GLN A 26 19.87 26.01 -20.68
C GLN A 26 19.27 25.50 -22.00
N ASP A 27 18.08 25.98 -22.37
CA ASP A 27 17.40 25.67 -23.64
C ASP A 27 18.03 26.35 -24.88
N ASN A 28 18.85 27.39 -24.68
CA ASN A 28 19.36 28.23 -25.77
C ASN A 28 20.82 27.91 -26.19
N LYS A 29 21.37 26.76 -25.81
CA LYS A 29 22.69 26.34 -26.31
C LYS A 29 22.57 25.69 -27.69
N PRO A 30 23.23 26.22 -28.74
CA PRO A 30 23.22 25.60 -30.05
C PRO A 30 24.03 24.29 -30.04
N HIS A 31 23.46 23.25 -30.66
CA HIS A 31 24.13 21.98 -30.94
C HIS A 31 25.33 22.19 -31.89
N SER A 32 26.53 21.78 -31.47
CA SER A 32 27.68 21.68 -32.35
C SER A 32 27.64 20.37 -33.14
N ALA A 33 27.56 20.51 -34.47
CA ALA A 33 27.67 19.42 -35.42
C ALA A 33 29.12 19.21 -35.90
N ALA A 34 29.53 17.94 -35.90
CA ALA A 34 30.43 17.20 -36.80
C ALA A 34 31.83 17.73 -37.17
N SER A 35 32.84 16.84 -37.12
CA SER A 35 33.60 16.54 -38.35
C SER A 35 34.28 15.16 -38.33
N SER A 36 34.13 14.48 -39.45
CA SER A 36 34.86 13.30 -39.92
C SER A 36 36.32 13.64 -40.28
N ARG A 37 37.27 12.74 -40.00
CA ARG A 37 38.45 12.44 -40.86
C ARG A 37 39.27 11.27 -40.29
N SER A 38 39.40 10.21 -41.09
CA SER A 38 40.55 9.28 -41.09
C SER A 38 41.69 9.92 -41.91
N PRO A 39 42.99 9.57 -41.72
CA PRO A 39 43.50 8.31 -42.30
C PRO A 39 44.72 7.63 -41.59
N SER A 40 44.84 6.32 -41.84
CA SER A 40 46.03 5.49 -42.13
C SER A 40 47.37 5.58 -41.36
N SER A 41 47.73 4.40 -40.81
CA SER A 41 48.97 3.62 -41.00
C SER A 41 50.37 4.08 -40.51
N SER A 42 50.98 3.18 -39.73
CA SER A 42 52.30 2.53 -39.93
C SER A 42 53.44 2.80 -38.92
N SER A 43 53.98 1.66 -38.41
CA SER A 43 55.37 1.42 -37.95
C SER A 43 55.84 2.13 -36.67
N SER A 44 56.76 1.64 -35.81
CA SER A 44 57.40 0.35 -35.52
C SER A 44 58.41 0.61 -34.39
N ARG A 45 58.53 -0.31 -33.39
CA ARG A 45 59.71 -0.60 -32.51
C ARG A 45 60.28 0.60 -31.70
N THR A 46 60.78 0.52 -30.46
CA THR A 46 61.59 -0.43 -29.69
C THR A 46 61.54 0.01 -28.22
N GLY A 47 61.70 -0.91 -27.27
CA GLY A 47 61.53 -0.64 -25.84
C GLY A 47 62.72 -0.05 -25.09
N GLN A 48 62.47 0.39 -23.85
CA GLN A 48 63.42 0.32 -22.74
C GLN A 48 62.69 0.47 -21.40
N ARG A 49 63.07 -0.38 -20.44
CA ARG A 49 62.66 -0.33 -19.03
C ARG A 49 63.31 0.87 -18.33
N SER A 50 62.54 1.62 -17.56
CA SER A 50 63.04 2.25 -16.34
C SER A 50 61.91 2.38 -15.31
N ALA A 51 62.23 2.03 -14.07
CA ALA A 51 61.35 2.14 -12.92
C ALA A 51 61.24 3.61 -12.51
N GLY A 52 60.00 4.10 -12.38
CA GLY A 52 59.69 5.45 -11.93
C GLY A 52 58.32 5.47 -11.28
N ARG A 53 58.33 5.59 -9.95
CA ARG A 53 57.19 5.77 -9.05
C ARG A 53 56.36 6.99 -9.48
N LEU A 54 55.06 6.83 -9.77
CA LEU A 54 54.11 7.96 -9.81
C LEU A 54 52.67 7.52 -9.50
N GLU A 55 52.14 8.16 -8.46
CA GLU A 55 50.79 8.71 -8.32
C GLU A 55 49.54 7.85 -8.59
N SER A 56 48.83 7.61 -7.49
CA SER A 56 47.43 7.18 -7.43
C SER A 56 46.51 8.20 -8.12
N HIS A 57 46.18 7.95 -9.39
CA HIS A 57 44.99 8.51 -10.00
C HIS A 57 43.81 7.55 -9.78
N ARG A 58 42.85 8.01 -8.96
CA ARG A 58 41.50 7.43 -8.87
C ARG A 58 40.84 7.56 -10.25
N GLU A 59 40.79 6.48 -11.01
CA GLU A 59 39.86 6.37 -12.12
C GLU A 59 38.44 6.18 -11.57
N ASP A 60 37.57 7.06 -12.05
CA ASP A 60 36.15 7.14 -11.76
C ASP A 60 35.47 5.83 -12.19
N GLY A 61 35.13 5.00 -11.21
CA GLY A 61 34.58 3.66 -11.39
C GLY A 61 33.15 3.70 -11.93
N THR A 62 32.99 3.85 -13.24
CA THR A 62 31.76 3.48 -13.92
C THR A 62 31.66 1.95 -13.93
N ILE A 63 30.91 1.40 -12.98
CA ILE A 63 30.54 -0.02 -12.93
C ILE A 63 29.96 -0.40 -14.31
N PRO A 64 30.49 -1.44 -14.99
CA PRO A 64 29.99 -1.83 -16.30
C PRO A 64 28.49 -2.18 -16.22
N LEU A 65 27.69 -1.65 -17.14
CA LEU A 65 26.27 -1.98 -17.28
C LEU A 65 26.13 -3.47 -17.60
N ILE A 66 25.85 -4.28 -16.58
CA ILE A 66 25.48 -5.69 -16.77
C ILE A 66 24.05 -5.71 -17.31
N VAL A 67 23.97 -5.80 -18.63
CA VAL A 67 22.72 -6.06 -19.34
C VAL A 67 22.45 -7.55 -19.28
N THR A 68 21.30 -7.94 -18.75
CA THR A 68 20.90 -9.34 -18.72
C THR A 68 20.57 -9.75 -20.16
N ARG A 69 21.51 -10.46 -20.80
CA ARG A 69 21.17 -11.24 -21.98
C ARG A 69 20.49 -12.50 -21.45
N ALA A 70 19.31 -12.82 -21.99
CA ALA A 70 18.76 -14.15 -21.80
C ALA A 70 19.88 -15.16 -22.14
N PRO A 71 20.10 -16.21 -21.33
CA PRO A 71 20.92 -17.33 -21.78
C PRO A 71 20.46 -17.69 -23.20
N GLN A 72 21.37 -18.09 -24.09
CA GLN A 72 20.97 -18.72 -25.35
C GLN A 72 20.28 -20.04 -24.98
N ALA A 73 19.02 -19.97 -24.55
CA ALA A 73 18.10 -21.07 -24.66
C ALA A 73 18.18 -21.46 -26.13
N GLU A 74 18.41 -22.75 -26.39
CA GLU A 74 18.32 -23.30 -27.73
C GLU A 74 17.12 -22.63 -28.40
N LYS A 75 17.32 -21.98 -29.55
CA LYS A 75 16.28 -21.32 -30.37
C LYS A 75 15.19 -22.32 -30.87
N SER A 76 15.07 -23.46 -30.21
CA SER A 76 14.35 -24.68 -30.54
C SER A 76 12.93 -24.73 -29.95
N SER A 77 12.55 -23.87 -29.00
CA SER A 77 11.34 -24.14 -28.18
C SER A 77 10.03 -23.46 -28.61
N LEU A 78 10.00 -22.54 -29.58
CA LEU A 78 8.75 -21.94 -30.08
C LEU A 78 8.19 -22.68 -31.31
N ARG A 79 8.29 -24.02 -31.38
CA ARG A 79 7.76 -24.78 -32.52
C ARG A 79 6.24 -24.57 -32.64
N GLY A 80 5.82 -23.73 -33.58
CA GLY A 80 4.42 -23.50 -33.94
C GLY A 80 3.83 -22.14 -33.57
N PHE A 81 4.52 -21.29 -32.79
CA PHE A 81 4.05 -19.93 -32.51
C PHE A 81 4.64 -18.92 -33.50
N ASP A 82 3.78 -18.33 -34.34
CA ASP A 82 4.16 -17.24 -35.25
C ASP A 82 4.02 -15.89 -34.53
N GLU A 83 5.13 -15.44 -33.92
CA GLU A 83 5.20 -14.18 -33.21
C GLU A 83 4.89 -12.97 -34.11
N LYS A 84 5.36 -12.99 -35.37
CA LYS A 84 5.15 -11.87 -36.29
C LYS A 84 3.68 -11.76 -36.68
N ALA A 85 3.01 -12.88 -36.94
CA ALA A 85 1.57 -12.88 -37.21
C ALA A 85 0.76 -12.46 -35.96
N TYR A 86 1.15 -12.94 -34.78
CA TYR A 86 0.50 -12.59 -33.52
C TYR A 86 0.52 -11.07 -33.27
N LEU A 87 1.69 -10.43 -33.39
CA LEU A 87 1.85 -8.99 -33.18
C LEU A 87 1.26 -8.15 -34.31
N SER A 88 1.48 -8.54 -35.58
CA SER A 88 1.09 -7.71 -36.74
C SER A 88 -0.42 -7.50 -36.87
N SER A 89 -1.23 -8.43 -36.36
CA SER A 89 -2.70 -8.37 -36.41
C SER A 89 -3.33 -7.34 -35.47
N LYS A 90 -2.58 -6.73 -34.54
CA LYS A 90 -3.07 -5.70 -33.59
C LYS A 90 -2.20 -4.44 -33.56
N LEU A 91 -1.40 -4.20 -34.61
CA LEU A 91 -0.61 -2.98 -34.70
C LEU A 91 -1.51 -1.75 -34.70
N LEU A 92 -1.05 -0.71 -34.01
CA LEU A 92 -1.67 0.61 -34.02
C LEU A 92 -1.70 1.16 -35.46
N LYS A 93 -2.87 1.65 -35.90
CA LYS A 93 -2.98 2.25 -37.24
C LYS A 93 -2.38 3.65 -37.25
N ALA A 94 -1.87 4.07 -38.41
CA ALA A 94 -1.33 5.41 -38.59
C ALA A 94 -2.38 6.48 -38.21
N GLY A 95 -2.01 7.41 -37.33
CA GLY A 95 -2.88 8.50 -36.86
C GLY A 95 -3.75 8.17 -35.63
N GLU A 96 -3.77 6.92 -35.15
CA GLU A 96 -4.45 6.59 -33.89
C GLU A 96 -3.63 7.02 -32.67
N ASP A 97 -4.32 7.43 -31.60
CA ASP A 97 -3.68 7.73 -30.31
C ASP A 97 -3.12 6.45 -29.66
N PRO A 98 -1.78 6.35 -29.46
CA PRO A 98 -1.13 5.15 -28.92
C PRO A 98 -1.51 4.86 -27.46
N TYR A 99 -2.07 5.84 -26.72
CA TYR A 99 -2.45 5.66 -25.32
C TYR A 99 -3.90 5.24 -25.15
N ARG A 100 -4.75 5.40 -26.17
CA ARG A 100 -6.21 5.30 -26.04
C ARG A 100 -6.68 3.98 -25.46
N GLN A 101 -6.19 2.86 -26.02
CA GLN A 101 -6.68 1.52 -25.69
C GLN A 101 -6.09 0.94 -24.41
N HIS A 102 -4.85 1.30 -24.07
CA HIS A 102 -4.13 0.60 -22.99
C HIS A 102 -3.57 1.52 -21.90
N ALA A 103 -3.73 2.85 -22.02
CA ALA A 103 -3.23 3.84 -21.08
C ALA A 103 -1.69 3.83 -20.88
N PHE A 104 -0.97 3.32 -21.86
CA PHE A 104 0.48 3.43 -22.08
C PHE A 104 0.71 3.53 -23.59
N ASN A 105 1.92 3.92 -24.01
CA ASN A 105 2.26 4.10 -25.40
C ASN A 105 2.42 2.75 -26.15
N GLN A 106 1.35 2.27 -26.78
CA GLN A 106 1.38 1.01 -27.52
C GLN A 106 2.42 1.02 -28.66
N LEU A 107 2.58 2.16 -29.33
CA LEU A 107 3.53 2.28 -30.45
C LEU A 107 4.97 2.02 -30.00
N GLU A 108 5.37 2.52 -28.82
CA GLU A 108 6.69 2.23 -28.27
C GLU A 108 6.82 0.77 -27.80
N SER A 109 5.76 0.19 -27.23
CA SER A 109 5.73 -1.23 -26.87
C SER A 109 5.93 -2.15 -28.06
N ASP A 110 5.28 -1.84 -29.20
CA ASP A 110 5.27 -2.68 -30.40
C ASP A 110 6.59 -2.63 -31.18
N LYS A 111 7.39 -1.56 -31.00
CA LYS A 111 8.75 -1.45 -31.57
C LYS A 111 9.76 -2.36 -30.88
N LEU A 112 9.48 -2.76 -29.65
CA LEU A 112 10.41 -3.51 -28.82
C LEU A 112 10.31 -5.00 -29.10
N SER A 113 11.47 -5.66 -29.17
CA SER A 113 11.50 -7.13 -29.21
C SER A 113 10.84 -7.71 -27.96
N SER A 114 10.07 -8.78 -28.14
CA SER A 114 9.40 -9.49 -27.06
C SER A 114 10.37 -10.22 -26.12
N ASP A 115 11.63 -10.40 -26.53
CA ASP A 115 12.75 -10.95 -25.76
C ASP A 115 13.84 -9.89 -25.46
N ARG A 116 13.48 -8.59 -25.51
CA ARG A 116 14.44 -7.51 -25.32
C ARG A 116 15.30 -7.70 -24.07
N PRO A 117 16.60 -7.35 -24.13
CA PRO A 117 17.44 -7.33 -22.94
C PRO A 117 17.00 -6.20 -22.01
N ILE A 118 17.11 -6.42 -20.71
CA ILE A 118 16.86 -5.43 -19.66
C ILE A 118 18.06 -5.33 -18.72
N ARG A 119 18.21 -4.19 -18.06
CA ARG A 119 19.29 -3.96 -17.09
C ARG A 119 19.08 -4.85 -15.85
N ASP A 120 20.15 -5.45 -15.34
CA ASP A 120 20.11 -6.04 -14.00
C ASP A 120 20.03 -4.91 -12.96
N THR A 121 18.90 -4.83 -12.25
CA THR A 121 18.63 -3.82 -11.23
C THR A 121 18.81 -4.35 -9.81
N ARG A 122 19.24 -5.61 -9.67
CA ARG A 122 19.52 -6.21 -8.37
C ARG A 122 20.74 -5.55 -7.72
N HIS A 123 20.79 -5.59 -6.39
CA HIS A 123 21.97 -5.19 -5.66
C HIS A 123 23.12 -6.17 -5.96
N TYR A 124 24.37 -5.71 -6.06
CA TYR A 124 25.51 -6.56 -6.47
C TYR A 124 25.71 -7.80 -5.56
N ARG A 125 25.35 -7.68 -4.27
CA ARG A 125 25.39 -8.80 -3.32
C ARG A 125 24.38 -9.92 -3.62
N CYS A 126 23.33 -9.66 -4.40
CA CYS A 126 22.35 -10.69 -4.76
C CYS A 126 22.97 -11.82 -5.58
N ALA A 127 24.01 -11.53 -6.38
CA ALA A 127 24.72 -12.56 -7.15
C ALA A 127 25.50 -13.56 -6.28
N ALA A 128 25.72 -13.26 -4.98
CA ALA A 128 26.37 -14.14 -4.03
C ALA A 128 25.39 -14.91 -3.14
N VAL A 129 24.08 -14.64 -3.27
CA VAL A 129 23.05 -15.37 -2.52
C VAL A 129 22.86 -16.74 -3.16
N HIS A 130 22.94 -17.79 -2.35
CA HIS A 130 22.73 -19.16 -2.79
C HIS A 130 21.31 -19.59 -2.43
N TYR A 131 20.65 -20.27 -3.36
CA TYR A 131 19.32 -20.85 -3.19
C TYR A 131 19.40 -22.36 -3.27
N ASP A 132 18.44 -23.04 -2.65
CA ASP A 132 18.40 -24.50 -2.67
C ASP A 132 18.25 -25.05 -4.11
N ALA A 133 18.88 -26.19 -4.41
CA ALA A 133 18.79 -26.80 -5.74
C ALA A 133 17.42 -27.45 -6.02
N ASP A 134 16.71 -27.82 -4.96
CA ASP A 134 15.42 -28.54 -4.96
C ASP A 134 14.23 -27.59 -4.68
N LEU A 135 14.29 -26.34 -5.16
CA LEU A 135 13.16 -25.42 -5.06
C LEU A 135 11.91 -26.01 -5.76
N PRO A 136 10.72 -25.92 -5.14
CA PRO A 136 9.48 -26.40 -5.74
C PRO A 136 9.09 -25.58 -6.97
N ALA A 137 8.49 -26.25 -7.96
CA ALA A 137 7.93 -25.58 -9.13
C ALA A 137 6.67 -24.76 -8.76
N THR A 138 6.36 -23.74 -9.57
CA THR A 138 5.19 -22.87 -9.39
C THR A 138 4.29 -22.87 -10.62
N SER A 139 2.99 -22.68 -10.39
CA SER A 139 2.00 -22.34 -11.41
C SER A 139 1.89 -20.82 -11.48
N ILE A 140 2.30 -20.24 -12.61
CA ILE A 140 2.31 -18.79 -12.81
C ILE A 140 0.97 -18.37 -13.41
N ILE A 141 0.22 -17.53 -12.71
CA ILE A 141 -1.14 -17.10 -13.08
C ILE A 141 -1.08 -15.65 -13.52
N ILE A 142 -1.46 -15.40 -14.77
CA ILE A 142 -1.55 -14.05 -15.36
C ILE A 142 -2.98 -13.83 -15.81
N THR A 143 -3.68 -12.95 -15.12
CA THR A 143 -5.02 -12.51 -15.50
C THR A 143 -4.93 -11.29 -16.40
N PHE A 144 -5.76 -11.22 -17.44
CA PHE A 144 -5.78 -10.05 -18.31
C PHE A 144 -7.17 -9.79 -18.91
N HIS A 145 -7.40 -8.54 -19.31
CA HIS A 145 -8.59 -8.11 -20.04
C HIS A 145 -8.17 -7.05 -21.06
N ASN A 146 -8.30 -7.34 -22.35
CA ASN A 146 -7.94 -6.43 -23.45
C ASN A 146 -6.51 -5.85 -23.33
N GLU A 147 -5.53 -6.69 -22.99
CA GLU A 147 -4.12 -6.29 -22.90
C GLU A 147 -3.50 -6.14 -24.30
N ALA A 148 -2.50 -5.27 -24.44
CA ALA A 148 -1.76 -5.19 -25.70
C ALA A 148 -0.98 -6.50 -25.95
N ARG A 149 -1.03 -7.00 -27.19
CA ARG A 149 -0.34 -8.25 -27.54
C ARG A 149 1.16 -8.20 -27.27
N SER A 150 1.79 -7.05 -27.49
CA SER A 150 3.23 -6.87 -27.27
C SER A 150 3.61 -6.95 -25.78
N THR A 151 2.84 -6.35 -24.87
CA THR A 151 3.08 -6.45 -23.42
C THR A 151 2.81 -7.86 -22.92
N LEU A 152 1.66 -8.45 -23.28
CA LEU A 152 1.28 -9.81 -22.85
C LEU A 152 2.32 -10.86 -23.29
N LEU A 153 2.73 -10.83 -24.56
CA LEU A 153 3.75 -11.75 -25.07
C LEU A 153 5.10 -11.53 -24.39
N ARG A 154 5.50 -10.27 -24.16
CA ARG A 154 6.78 -9.95 -23.53
C ARG A 154 6.81 -10.38 -22.06
N THR A 155 5.67 -10.32 -21.35
CA THR A 155 5.55 -10.92 -20.01
C THR A 155 5.79 -12.43 -20.06
N VAL A 156 5.08 -13.16 -20.93
CA VAL A 156 5.25 -14.62 -21.09
C VAL A 156 6.69 -14.99 -21.46
N LYS A 157 7.28 -14.33 -22.46
CA LYS A 157 8.66 -14.60 -22.88
C LYS A 157 9.69 -14.23 -21.82
N SER A 158 9.49 -13.14 -21.07
CA SER A 158 10.40 -12.78 -19.97
C SER A 158 10.48 -13.90 -18.93
N ILE A 159 9.34 -14.51 -18.58
CA ILE A 159 9.25 -15.64 -17.64
C ILE A 159 10.03 -16.83 -18.19
N LEU A 160 9.72 -17.25 -19.41
CA LEU A 160 10.34 -18.42 -20.04
C LEU A 160 11.86 -18.25 -20.21
N ASN A 161 12.32 -17.04 -20.52
CA ASN A 161 13.72 -16.77 -20.81
C ASN A 161 14.58 -16.58 -19.54
N ARG A 162 14.00 -16.23 -18.40
CA ARG A 162 14.73 -15.84 -17.18
C ARG A 162 14.39 -16.69 -15.96
N THR A 163 13.71 -17.80 -16.17
CA THR A 163 13.35 -18.75 -15.11
C THR A 163 13.84 -20.15 -15.50
N PRO A 164 14.54 -20.87 -14.60
CA PRO A 164 14.88 -22.27 -14.82
C PRO A 164 13.64 -23.10 -15.19
N ALA A 165 13.74 -23.89 -16.26
CA ALA A 165 12.59 -24.57 -16.83
C ALA A 165 11.91 -25.53 -15.83
N ASN A 166 12.67 -26.16 -14.94
CA ASN A 166 12.14 -27.05 -13.89
C ASN A 166 11.29 -26.32 -12.84
N LEU A 167 11.45 -25.00 -12.66
CA LEU A 167 10.68 -24.22 -11.70
C LEU A 167 9.34 -23.71 -12.27
N ILE A 168 9.15 -23.78 -13.60
CA ILE A 168 7.88 -23.46 -14.24
C ILE A 168 7.07 -24.74 -14.39
N GLN A 169 6.05 -24.94 -13.57
CA GLN A 169 5.09 -26.02 -13.79
C GLN A 169 4.23 -25.71 -15.02
N GLU A 170 3.66 -24.50 -15.05
CA GLU A 170 2.78 -24.00 -16.09
C GLU A 170 2.63 -22.48 -16.00
N ILE A 171 2.22 -21.86 -17.11
CA ILE A 171 1.80 -20.46 -17.18
C ILE A 171 0.32 -20.45 -17.57
N ILE A 172 -0.55 -20.07 -16.64
CA ILE A 172 -2.00 -20.02 -16.83
C ILE A 172 -2.39 -18.58 -17.14
N LEU A 173 -2.72 -18.33 -18.40
CA LEU A 173 -3.30 -17.07 -18.84
C LEU A 173 -4.82 -17.13 -18.62
N VAL A 174 -5.32 -16.31 -17.72
CA VAL A 174 -6.77 -16.19 -17.47
C VAL A 174 -7.29 -14.97 -18.23
N ASP A 175 -7.91 -15.22 -19.36
CA ASP A 175 -8.55 -14.21 -20.18
C ASP A 175 -9.92 -13.85 -19.61
N ASP A 176 -10.00 -12.68 -18.97
CA ASP A 176 -11.19 -12.16 -18.33
C ASP A 176 -12.12 -11.48 -19.33
N PHE A 177 -12.58 -12.27 -20.31
CA PHE A 177 -13.56 -11.85 -21.31
C PHE A 177 -13.06 -10.69 -22.18
N SER A 178 -11.84 -10.80 -22.71
CA SER A 178 -11.33 -9.88 -23.74
C SER A 178 -12.18 -9.94 -25.00
N ASN A 179 -12.21 -8.85 -25.76
CA ASN A 179 -12.98 -8.74 -27.01
C ASN A 179 -12.48 -9.73 -28.07
N ASP A 180 -11.18 -9.99 -28.09
CA ASP A 180 -10.56 -10.94 -29.00
C ASP A 180 -10.05 -12.18 -28.23
N PRO A 181 -10.67 -13.37 -28.39
CA PRO A 181 -10.21 -14.59 -27.73
C PRO A 181 -8.85 -15.07 -28.23
N GLU A 182 -8.43 -14.65 -29.43
CA GLU A 182 -7.15 -15.06 -30.01
C GLU A 182 -5.94 -14.46 -29.29
N ASP A 183 -6.13 -13.38 -28.51
CA ASP A 183 -5.10 -12.81 -27.65
C ASP A 183 -4.57 -13.85 -26.63
N CYS A 184 -5.44 -14.75 -26.18
CA CYS A 184 -5.09 -15.85 -25.30
C CYS A 184 -4.79 -17.14 -26.07
N GLN A 185 -5.67 -17.50 -27.01
CA GLN A 185 -5.68 -18.82 -27.62
C GLN A 185 -4.41 -19.08 -28.45
N LEU A 186 -3.90 -18.08 -29.16
CA LEU A 186 -2.68 -18.22 -29.98
C LEU A 186 -1.43 -18.46 -29.12
N LEU A 187 -1.40 -17.95 -27.89
CA LEU A 187 -0.27 -18.12 -26.97
C LEU A 187 -0.16 -19.55 -26.43
N THR A 188 -1.21 -20.38 -26.53
CA THR A 188 -1.16 -21.81 -26.13
C THR A 188 -0.20 -22.64 -26.99
N LYS A 189 0.22 -22.12 -28.15
CA LYS A 189 1.26 -22.74 -28.99
C LYS A 189 2.67 -22.60 -28.39
N ILE A 190 2.83 -21.76 -27.36
CA ILE A 190 4.06 -21.62 -26.60
C ILE A 190 4.10 -22.71 -25.50
N PRO A 191 5.20 -23.47 -25.34
CA PRO A 191 5.27 -24.51 -24.32
C PRO A 191 4.94 -24.00 -22.91
N LYS A 192 4.27 -24.84 -22.13
CA LYS A 192 3.80 -24.58 -20.76
C LYS A 192 2.69 -23.52 -20.61
N VAL A 193 2.29 -22.85 -21.69
CA VAL A 193 1.22 -21.84 -21.66
C VAL A 193 -0.14 -22.49 -21.82
N LYS A 194 -1.06 -22.20 -20.89
CA LYS A 194 -2.46 -22.60 -20.93
C LYS A 194 -3.33 -21.36 -21.01
N CYS A 195 -4.42 -21.43 -21.77
CA CYS A 195 -5.42 -20.38 -21.84
C CYS A 195 -6.69 -20.81 -21.09
N LEU A 196 -7.17 -19.96 -20.18
CA LEU A 196 -8.41 -20.12 -19.44
C LEU A 196 -9.29 -18.89 -19.64
N ARG A 197 -10.25 -18.97 -20.56
CA ARG A 197 -11.14 -17.83 -20.87
C ARG A 197 -12.42 -17.84 -20.03
N ASN A 198 -12.75 -16.70 -19.43
CA ASN A 198 -14.04 -16.46 -18.76
C ASN A 198 -15.16 -16.26 -19.80
N SER A 199 -16.35 -16.80 -19.51
CA SER A 199 -17.53 -16.66 -20.37
C SER A 199 -18.22 -15.29 -20.26
N ARG A 200 -17.86 -14.52 -19.23
CA ARG A 200 -18.27 -13.13 -18.99
C ARG A 200 -17.15 -12.42 -18.22
N ARG A 201 -17.21 -11.10 -18.13
CA ARG A 201 -16.24 -10.31 -17.38
C ARG A 201 -16.45 -10.50 -15.88
N GLU A 202 -15.52 -11.20 -15.25
CA GLU A 202 -15.53 -11.53 -13.82
C GLU A 202 -14.68 -10.57 -12.99
N GLY A 203 -13.69 -9.91 -13.59
CA GLY A 203 -12.75 -9.05 -12.89
C GLY A 203 -11.47 -9.78 -12.46
N LEU A 204 -10.46 -8.98 -12.07
CA LEU A 204 -9.15 -9.45 -11.63
C LEU A 204 -9.25 -10.51 -10.53
N ILE A 205 -10.05 -10.20 -9.52
CA ILE A 205 -10.13 -10.94 -8.25
C ILE A 205 -10.63 -12.36 -8.48
N ARG A 206 -11.81 -12.49 -9.12
CA ARG A 206 -12.41 -13.78 -9.46
C ARG A 206 -11.59 -14.54 -10.49
N SER A 207 -10.95 -13.85 -11.44
CA SER A 207 -10.06 -14.47 -12.43
C SER A 207 -8.82 -15.08 -11.79
N ARG A 208 -8.20 -14.42 -10.80
CA ARG A 208 -7.07 -14.97 -10.04
C ARG A 208 -7.48 -16.22 -9.25
N VAL A 209 -8.66 -16.18 -8.62
CA VAL A 209 -9.22 -17.36 -7.94
C VAL A 209 -9.41 -18.52 -8.90
N ARG A 210 -10.00 -18.29 -10.07
CA ARG A 210 -10.19 -19.33 -11.10
C ARG A 210 -8.86 -19.90 -11.59
N GLY A 211 -7.85 -19.05 -11.81
CA GLY A 211 -6.49 -19.49 -12.15
C GLY A 211 -5.87 -20.37 -11.07
N ALA A 212 -6.03 -20.00 -9.80
CA ALA A 212 -5.52 -20.76 -8.66
C ALA A 212 -6.22 -22.12 -8.49
N GLU A 213 -7.50 -22.23 -8.88
CA GLU A 213 -8.24 -23.49 -8.81
C GLU A 213 -7.73 -24.53 -9.81
N VAL A 214 -7.39 -24.11 -11.02
CA VAL A 214 -6.88 -25.02 -12.07
C VAL A 214 -5.37 -25.25 -12.01
N ALA A 215 -4.64 -24.45 -11.23
CA ALA A 215 -3.21 -24.60 -11.01
C ALA A 215 -2.86 -25.98 -10.45
N THR A 216 -1.79 -26.60 -10.93
CA THR A 216 -1.35 -27.94 -10.56
C THR A 216 -0.15 -27.96 -9.64
N ALA A 217 0.61 -26.87 -9.54
CA ALA A 217 1.74 -26.76 -8.62
C ALA A 217 1.29 -26.51 -7.17
N GLU A 218 2.21 -26.77 -6.24
CA GLU A 218 2.06 -26.47 -4.81
C GLU A 218 2.22 -24.99 -4.51
N ILE A 219 2.99 -24.26 -5.33
CA ILE A 219 3.18 -22.81 -5.20
C ILE A 219 2.45 -22.08 -6.32
N LEU A 220 1.82 -20.96 -5.96
CA LEU A 220 1.19 -20.02 -6.88
C LEU A 220 2.06 -18.78 -7.04
N THR A 221 2.22 -18.31 -8.27
CA THR A 221 2.86 -17.02 -8.57
C THR A 221 1.92 -16.17 -9.41
N PHE A 222 1.51 -15.03 -8.87
CA PHE A 222 0.66 -14.09 -9.59
C PHE A 222 1.50 -12.99 -10.24
N LEU A 223 1.20 -12.67 -11.50
CA LEU A 223 1.80 -11.57 -12.25
C LEU A 223 0.70 -10.82 -13.02
N ASP A 224 0.88 -9.51 -13.15
CA ASP A 224 0.08 -8.72 -14.09
C ASP A 224 0.58 -8.93 -15.54
N SER A 225 -0.29 -8.65 -16.50
CA SER A 225 -0.10 -8.95 -17.93
C SER A 225 0.85 -8.01 -18.68
N HIS A 226 1.51 -7.11 -17.96
CA HIS A 226 2.39 -6.06 -18.49
C HIS A 226 3.61 -5.90 -17.58
N CYS A 227 4.20 -7.06 -17.27
CA CYS A 227 5.41 -7.20 -16.49
C CYS A 227 6.60 -7.67 -17.35
N GLU A 228 7.81 -7.37 -16.90
CA GLU A 228 9.05 -7.98 -17.40
C GLU A 228 9.89 -8.44 -16.22
N VAL A 229 10.04 -9.75 -16.05
CA VAL A 229 10.81 -10.31 -14.93
C VAL A 229 12.31 -10.15 -15.18
N ASN A 230 13.10 -9.90 -14.13
CA ASN A 230 14.55 -9.77 -14.21
C ASN A 230 15.27 -11.11 -13.96
N SER A 231 16.60 -11.11 -13.98
CA SER A 231 17.41 -12.30 -13.75
C SER A 231 17.23 -12.86 -12.35
N GLU A 232 17.06 -14.18 -12.24
CA GLU A 232 16.85 -14.92 -10.98
C GLU A 232 15.78 -14.28 -10.10
N TRP A 233 14.71 -13.78 -10.70
CA TRP A 233 13.62 -13.14 -9.96
C TRP A 233 12.84 -14.15 -9.10
N LEU A 234 12.73 -15.41 -9.53
CA LEU A 234 11.79 -16.36 -8.93
C LEU A 234 12.40 -17.12 -7.74
N GLN A 235 13.64 -17.58 -7.87
CA GLN A 235 14.34 -18.38 -6.86
C GLN A 235 14.36 -17.71 -5.47
N PRO A 236 14.66 -16.40 -5.33
CA PRO A 236 14.60 -15.72 -4.05
C PRO A 236 13.22 -15.81 -3.40
N MET A 237 12.14 -15.70 -4.18
CA MET A 237 10.78 -15.76 -3.67
C MET A 237 10.36 -17.18 -3.29
N LEU A 238 10.67 -18.18 -4.13
CA LEU A 238 10.40 -19.58 -3.83
C LEU A 238 11.12 -20.05 -2.57
N GLN A 239 12.37 -19.63 -2.36
CA GLN A 239 13.12 -19.94 -1.15
C GLN A 239 12.38 -19.46 0.11
N ARG A 240 11.84 -18.24 0.11
CA ARG A 240 11.11 -17.69 1.27
C ARG A 240 9.87 -18.51 1.61
N VAL A 241 9.10 -18.91 0.60
CA VAL A 241 7.88 -19.71 0.77
C VAL A 241 8.20 -21.15 1.14
N LYS A 242 9.27 -21.75 0.60
CA LYS A 242 9.75 -23.08 0.98
C LYS A 242 10.14 -23.15 2.45
N GLU A 243 10.83 -22.13 2.95
CA GLU A 243 11.23 -22.06 4.37
C GLU A 243 10.04 -21.93 5.33
N ASP A 244 8.97 -21.30 4.90
CA ASP A 244 7.77 -21.06 5.69
C ASP A 244 6.59 -20.77 4.74
N TYR A 245 5.74 -21.78 4.58
CA TYR A 245 4.61 -21.77 3.66
C TYR A 245 3.56 -20.69 3.98
N THR A 246 3.62 -20.08 5.18
CA THR A 246 2.71 -19.00 5.58
C THR A 246 3.14 -17.61 5.09
N ARG A 247 4.35 -17.51 4.51
CA ARG A 247 4.87 -16.25 3.94
C ARG A 247 4.28 -16.00 2.57
N VAL A 248 3.88 -14.75 2.35
CA VAL A 248 3.48 -14.23 1.04
C VAL A 248 4.52 -13.20 0.64
N VAL A 249 5.14 -13.40 -0.51
CA VAL A 249 6.32 -12.62 -0.88
C VAL A 249 6.15 -11.92 -2.21
N SER A 250 6.62 -10.68 -2.29
CA SER A 250 6.60 -9.85 -3.49
C SER A 250 8.02 -9.44 -3.88
N PRO A 251 8.29 -9.20 -5.17
CA PRO A 251 9.54 -8.63 -5.62
C PRO A 251 9.61 -7.13 -5.29
N ILE A 252 10.79 -6.52 -5.45
CA ILE A 252 10.82 -5.10 -5.75
C ILE A 252 10.24 -4.89 -7.16
N ILE A 253 9.25 -4.01 -7.24
CA ILE A 253 8.56 -3.70 -8.50
C ILE A 253 9.26 -2.51 -9.16
N ASP A 254 10.07 -2.80 -10.16
CA ASP A 254 10.72 -1.79 -10.99
C ASP A 254 9.71 -1.11 -11.93
N VAL A 255 10.05 0.07 -12.43
CA VAL A 255 9.16 0.86 -13.28
C VAL A 255 9.49 0.61 -14.74
N ILE A 256 8.52 0.15 -15.53
CA ILE A 256 8.56 0.26 -16.99
C ILE A 256 7.81 1.54 -17.35
N SER A 257 8.54 2.50 -17.93
CA SER A 257 7.96 3.80 -18.32
C SER A 257 6.79 3.61 -19.29
N LEU A 258 5.65 4.21 -18.97
CA LEU A 258 4.45 4.14 -19.82
C LEU A 258 4.61 4.88 -21.16
N ASP A 259 5.63 5.74 -21.30
CA ASP A 259 5.82 6.59 -22.47
C ASP A 259 6.83 6.03 -23.46
N ASN A 260 7.96 5.51 -22.97
CA ASN A 260 9.08 5.05 -23.79
C ASN A 260 9.55 3.62 -23.45
N PHE A 261 8.85 2.95 -22.53
CA PHE A 261 9.15 1.58 -22.10
C PHE A 261 10.55 1.36 -21.52
N ALA A 262 11.26 2.41 -21.11
CA ALA A 262 12.51 2.26 -20.39
C ALA A 262 12.29 1.47 -19.08
N TYR A 263 13.14 0.48 -18.82
CA TYR A 263 13.15 -0.29 -17.58
C TYR A 263 13.99 0.44 -16.54
N LEU A 264 13.34 0.97 -15.49
CA LEU A 264 13.93 1.84 -14.49
C LEU A 264 13.91 1.16 -13.11
N ALA A 265 15.05 1.14 -12.43
CA ALA A 265 15.16 0.56 -11.11
C ALA A 265 14.32 1.33 -10.09
N ALA A 266 13.52 0.61 -9.30
CA ALA A 266 12.88 1.16 -8.11
C ALA A 266 13.82 1.14 -6.91
N SER A 267 13.57 2.01 -5.95
CA SER A 267 14.31 2.04 -4.68
C SER A 267 14.06 0.76 -3.89
N ALA A 268 15.14 0.19 -3.33
CA ALA A 268 15.07 -0.98 -2.43
C ALA A 268 14.68 -0.60 -0.99
N ASP A 269 14.58 0.69 -0.70
CA ASP A 269 14.23 1.22 0.62
C ASP A 269 12.72 1.52 0.75
N LEU A 270 11.89 0.97 -0.14
CA LEU A 270 10.44 1.16 -0.13
C LEU A 270 9.72 -0.09 0.35
N ARG A 271 8.68 0.11 1.14
CA ARG A 271 7.67 -0.90 1.50
C ARG A 271 6.27 -0.38 1.21
N GLY A 272 5.30 -1.27 1.17
CA GLY A 272 3.91 -0.89 0.97
C GLY A 272 3.30 -0.32 2.25
N GLY A 273 2.56 0.77 2.10
CA GLY A 273 1.79 1.42 3.15
C GLY A 273 0.43 1.87 2.63
N PHE A 274 -0.37 2.46 3.52
CA PHE A 274 -1.68 3.01 3.15
C PHE A 274 -2.11 4.14 4.07
N ASP A 275 -3.06 4.95 3.62
CA ASP A 275 -3.76 5.91 4.47
C ASP A 275 -5.15 5.39 4.88
N TRP A 276 -5.81 6.09 5.81
CA TRP A 276 -7.12 5.70 6.33
C TRP A 276 -8.21 5.62 5.25
N SER A 277 -8.04 6.24 4.08
CA SER A 277 -8.97 6.11 2.95
C SER A 277 -8.84 4.77 2.21
N LEU A 278 -7.96 3.87 2.70
CA LEU A 278 -7.49 2.65 2.05
C LEU A 278 -6.93 2.95 0.67
N HIS A 279 -6.06 3.95 0.56
CA HIS A 279 -5.27 4.23 -0.63
C HIS A 279 -3.84 3.72 -0.46
N PHE A 280 -3.35 2.94 -1.42
CA PHE A 280 -2.02 2.34 -1.36
C PHE A 280 -0.97 3.41 -1.67
N LYS A 281 0.13 3.40 -0.92
CA LYS A 281 1.29 4.25 -1.17
C LYS A 281 2.58 3.50 -0.89
N TRP A 282 3.64 3.91 -1.57
CA TRP A 282 4.99 3.47 -1.24
C TRP A 282 5.53 4.35 -0.12
N GLU A 283 6.03 3.72 0.94
CA GLU A 283 6.65 4.41 2.08
C GLU A 283 8.11 4.00 2.20
N GLN A 284 8.95 4.91 2.68
CA GLN A 284 10.30 4.54 3.06
C GLN A 284 10.27 3.59 4.27
N ILE A 285 11.19 2.64 4.29
CA ILE A 285 11.44 1.82 5.47
C ILE A 285 11.78 2.77 6.66
N PRO A 286 11.20 2.56 7.85
CA PRO A 286 11.51 3.33 9.05
C PRO A 286 13.01 3.43 9.30
N ILE A 287 13.48 4.57 9.80
CA ILE A 287 14.92 4.85 9.94
C ILE A 287 15.59 3.80 10.83
N GLU A 288 14.93 3.38 11.90
CA GLU A 288 15.41 2.37 12.84
C GLU A 288 15.57 0.99 12.15
N GLN A 289 14.60 0.60 11.33
CA GLN A 289 14.66 -0.62 10.54
C GLN A 289 15.74 -0.52 9.44
N LYS A 290 15.89 0.65 8.83
CA LYS A 290 16.92 0.90 7.82
C LYS A 290 18.33 0.85 8.41
N MET A 291 18.54 1.39 9.62
CA MET A 291 19.83 1.38 10.31
C MET A 291 20.21 0.00 10.84
N SER A 292 19.24 -0.81 11.30
CA SER A 292 19.49 -2.18 11.77
C SER A 292 19.76 -3.18 10.64
N ARG A 293 19.37 -2.83 9.41
CA ARG A 293 19.57 -3.66 8.22
C ARG A 293 20.99 -3.55 7.68
N THR A 294 21.85 -4.49 8.06
CA THR A 294 23.26 -4.56 7.60
C THR A 294 23.43 -5.27 6.26
N ASP A 295 22.46 -6.12 5.87
CA ASP A 295 22.46 -6.86 4.62
C ASP A 295 21.33 -6.36 3.68
N PRO A 296 21.66 -5.71 2.55
CA PRO A 296 20.69 -5.20 1.59
C PRO A 296 19.98 -6.30 0.79
N THR A 297 20.34 -7.58 0.96
CA THR A 297 19.67 -8.72 0.30
C THR A 297 18.54 -9.32 1.12
N GLN A 298 18.51 -9.08 2.44
CA GLN A 298 17.48 -9.64 3.32
C GLN A 298 16.07 -9.18 2.93
N SER A 299 15.06 -10.00 3.18
CA SER A 299 13.67 -9.61 2.91
C SER A 299 13.20 -8.50 3.88
N ILE A 300 12.22 -7.72 3.43
CA ILE A 300 11.67 -6.58 4.16
C ILE A 300 10.21 -6.90 4.47
N ARG A 301 9.83 -6.94 5.74
CA ARG A 301 8.41 -7.08 6.11
C ARG A 301 7.63 -5.84 5.66
N THR A 302 6.48 -6.05 5.03
CA THR A 302 5.63 -4.97 4.50
C THR A 302 4.22 -5.05 5.09
N PRO A 303 3.65 -3.94 5.60
CA PRO A 303 2.27 -3.91 6.08
C PRO A 303 1.26 -4.39 5.03
N VAL A 304 1.44 -3.95 3.80
CA VAL A 304 0.56 -4.26 2.67
C VAL A 304 1.39 -4.52 1.41
N ILE A 305 0.92 -5.39 0.54
CA ILE A 305 1.49 -5.57 -0.81
C ILE A 305 0.73 -4.72 -1.84
N ALA A 306 1.39 -4.37 -2.96
CA ALA A 306 0.71 -3.71 -4.07
C ALA A 306 -0.40 -4.57 -4.70
N GLY A 307 -0.28 -5.91 -4.58
CA GLY A 307 -1.28 -6.88 -5.01
C GLY A 307 -1.08 -7.43 -6.43
N GLY A 308 -0.37 -6.72 -7.31
CA GLY A 308 -0.11 -7.15 -8.70
C GLY A 308 0.77 -8.39 -8.83
N ILE A 309 1.79 -8.51 -7.96
CA ILE A 309 2.87 -9.48 -8.12
C ILE A 309 3.23 -10.09 -6.76
N PHE A 310 3.00 -11.38 -6.59
CA PHE A 310 3.37 -12.10 -5.36
C PHE A 310 3.41 -13.62 -5.56
N VAL A 311 4.08 -14.30 -4.62
CA VAL A 311 4.17 -15.75 -4.52
C VAL A 311 3.58 -16.20 -3.19
N ILE A 312 2.80 -17.28 -3.23
CA ILE A 312 2.14 -17.86 -2.05
C ILE A 312 2.01 -19.38 -2.20
N ASP A 313 2.11 -20.11 -1.10
CA ASP A 313 1.75 -21.53 -1.06
C ASP A 313 0.25 -21.74 -1.38
N LYS A 314 -0.06 -22.71 -2.24
CA LYS A 314 -1.44 -22.96 -2.69
C LYS A 314 -2.33 -23.46 -1.56
N ALA A 315 -1.82 -24.33 -0.69
CA ALA A 315 -2.59 -24.83 0.45
C ALA A 315 -2.88 -23.70 1.44
N TRP A 316 -1.92 -22.80 1.67
CA TRP A 316 -2.10 -21.60 2.47
C TRP A 316 -3.11 -20.62 1.85
N PHE A 317 -3.02 -20.36 0.54
CA PHE A 317 -4.00 -19.54 -0.18
C PHE A 317 -5.43 -20.09 -0.03
N ASN A 318 -5.59 -21.41 -0.13
CA ASN A 318 -6.88 -22.08 0.09
C ASN A 318 -7.34 -22.03 1.55
N HIS A 319 -6.45 -22.27 2.49
CA HIS A 319 -6.72 -22.22 3.93
C HIS A 319 -7.21 -20.83 4.36
N LEU A 320 -6.56 -19.78 3.86
CA LEU A 320 -6.99 -18.41 4.09
C LEU A 320 -8.32 -18.08 3.37
N GLY A 321 -8.84 -18.92 2.48
CA GLY A 321 -10.10 -18.68 1.74
C GLY A 321 -9.95 -17.86 0.47
N LYS A 322 -8.81 -18.00 -0.22
CA LYS A 322 -8.52 -17.44 -1.54
C LYS A 322 -8.66 -15.91 -1.53
N TYR A 323 -9.40 -15.31 -2.46
CA TYR A 323 -9.87 -13.92 -2.37
C TYR A 323 -11.36 -13.86 -2.04
N ASP A 324 -11.83 -12.71 -1.57
CA ASP A 324 -13.26 -12.42 -1.47
C ASP A 324 -13.89 -12.27 -2.87
N THR A 325 -14.58 -13.31 -3.33
CA THR A 325 -15.17 -13.37 -4.68
C THR A 325 -16.37 -12.44 -4.88
N GLN A 326 -16.88 -11.81 -3.82
CA GLN A 326 -17.91 -10.77 -3.91
C GLN A 326 -17.34 -9.36 -4.13
N MET A 327 -16.01 -9.21 -4.18
CA MET A 327 -15.38 -8.00 -4.70
C MET A 327 -15.42 -7.98 -6.23
N ASP A 328 -15.55 -6.79 -6.80
CA ASP A 328 -15.74 -6.61 -8.25
C ASP A 328 -14.53 -5.98 -8.93
N ILE A 329 -14.25 -6.44 -10.15
CA ILE A 329 -13.29 -5.90 -11.11
C ILE A 329 -11.87 -5.69 -10.54
N TRP A 330 -11.64 -4.62 -9.79
CA TRP A 330 -10.32 -4.20 -9.35
C TRP A 330 -10.38 -3.33 -8.09
N GLY A 331 -9.36 -3.45 -7.24
CA GLY A 331 -9.10 -2.56 -6.11
C GLY A 331 -9.64 -3.12 -4.80
N GLY A 332 -8.92 -2.87 -3.70
CA GLY A 332 -9.31 -3.32 -2.35
C GLY A 332 -8.80 -4.72 -1.98
N GLU A 333 -8.55 -5.58 -2.97
CA GLU A 333 -8.15 -6.98 -2.76
C GLU A 333 -6.75 -7.11 -2.15
N ASN A 334 -5.87 -6.16 -2.48
CA ASN A 334 -4.52 -6.09 -1.94
C ASN A 334 -4.55 -5.82 -0.43
N PHE A 335 -5.44 -4.94 0.06
CA PHE A 335 -5.64 -4.70 1.49
C PHE A 335 -6.28 -5.89 2.18
N GLU A 336 -7.32 -6.47 1.59
CA GLU A 336 -8.04 -7.61 2.17
C GLU A 336 -7.11 -8.80 2.39
N LEU A 337 -6.36 -9.19 1.37
CA LEU A 337 -5.40 -10.28 1.48
C LEU A 337 -4.28 -9.92 2.48
N SER A 338 -3.79 -8.69 2.46
CA SER A 338 -2.71 -8.26 3.35
C SER A 338 -3.11 -8.33 4.83
N PHE A 339 -4.28 -7.75 5.18
CA PHE A 339 -4.81 -7.79 6.54
C PHE A 339 -5.07 -9.22 6.97
N ARG A 340 -5.69 -10.02 6.11
CA ARG A 340 -5.95 -11.44 6.40
C ARG A 340 -4.68 -12.23 6.66
N VAL A 341 -3.66 -12.12 5.80
CA VAL A 341 -2.39 -12.85 5.99
C VAL A 341 -1.77 -12.48 7.34
N TRP A 342 -1.62 -11.19 7.63
CA TRP A 342 -1.02 -10.73 8.88
C TRP A 342 -1.82 -11.13 10.12
N MET A 343 -3.12 -10.87 10.10
CA MET A 343 -3.98 -11.08 11.27
C MET A 343 -4.26 -12.56 11.52
N CYS A 344 -4.14 -13.42 10.51
CA CYS A 344 -4.42 -14.86 10.62
C CYS A 344 -3.15 -15.74 10.65
N GLY A 345 -2.00 -15.17 11.00
CA GLY A 345 -0.80 -15.93 11.39
C GLY A 345 0.28 -16.10 10.32
N GLY A 346 0.14 -15.48 9.15
CA GLY A 346 1.18 -15.40 8.13
C GLY A 346 1.96 -14.08 8.17
N SER A 347 2.71 -13.81 7.11
CA SER A 347 3.41 -12.53 6.95
C SER A 347 3.62 -12.15 5.49
N LEU A 348 3.81 -10.84 5.25
CA LEU A 348 4.11 -10.29 3.94
C LEU A 348 5.55 -9.80 3.89
N GLU A 349 6.28 -10.15 2.82
CA GLU A 349 7.66 -9.72 2.61
C GLU A 349 7.90 -9.16 1.20
N ILE A 350 8.77 -8.17 1.09
CA ILE A 350 9.40 -7.73 -0.17
C ILE A 350 10.79 -8.35 -0.22
N VAL A 351 11.13 -9.03 -1.32
CA VAL A 351 12.41 -9.75 -1.50
C VAL A 351 13.32 -8.96 -2.45
N PRO A 352 14.35 -8.24 -1.97
CA PRO A 352 15.10 -7.27 -2.78
C PRO A 352 15.88 -7.84 -3.96
N CYS A 353 16.31 -9.10 -3.85
CA CYS A 353 16.98 -9.80 -4.93
C CYS A 353 16.02 -10.30 -6.01
N SER A 354 14.71 -10.26 -5.75
CA SER A 354 13.69 -10.45 -6.77
C SER A 354 13.26 -9.11 -7.35
N ARG A 355 13.38 -8.96 -8.68
CA ARG A 355 13.09 -7.73 -9.42
C ARG A 355 12.14 -8.04 -10.57
N VAL A 356 11.04 -7.31 -10.64
CA VAL A 356 10.06 -7.41 -11.74
C VAL A 356 9.66 -6.01 -12.17
N GLY A 357 9.84 -5.69 -13.45
CA GLY A 357 9.35 -4.45 -14.03
C GLY A 357 7.85 -4.49 -14.26
N HIS A 358 7.17 -3.38 -14.02
CA HIS A 358 5.72 -3.24 -14.24
C HIS A 358 5.42 -1.91 -14.95
N VAL A 359 4.51 -1.93 -15.93
CA VAL A 359 4.04 -0.71 -16.61
C VAL A 359 3.04 0.03 -15.72
N PHE A 360 3.49 1.05 -15.00
CA PHE A 360 2.62 1.88 -14.16
C PHE A 360 1.81 2.86 -15.00
N ARG A 361 0.48 2.77 -14.92
CA ARG A 361 -0.47 3.58 -15.70
C ARG A 361 -1.08 4.68 -14.82
N LYS A 362 -1.44 5.82 -15.42
CA LYS A 362 -2.15 6.92 -14.74
C LYS A 362 -3.67 6.74 -14.68
N ARG A 363 -4.21 5.88 -15.54
CA ARG A 363 -5.65 5.58 -15.64
C ARG A 363 -5.88 4.11 -15.94
N HIS A 364 -7.06 3.60 -15.58
CA HIS A 364 -7.51 2.27 -15.99
C HIS A 364 -8.06 2.34 -17.43
N PRO A 365 -7.62 1.47 -18.35
CA PRO A 365 -8.08 1.48 -19.73
C PRO A 365 -9.35 0.64 -19.98
N TYR A 366 -9.92 0.04 -18.94
CA TYR A 366 -11.07 -0.85 -19.01
C TYR A 366 -12.27 -0.29 -18.26
N ASP A 367 -13.46 -0.77 -18.63
CA ASP A 367 -14.72 -0.28 -18.11
C ASP A 367 -14.94 -0.72 -16.65
N PHE A 368 -15.81 0.00 -15.95
CA PHE A 368 -16.33 -0.41 -14.65
C PHE A 368 -17.86 -0.33 -14.75
N PRO A 369 -18.60 -1.46 -14.71
CA PRO A 369 -20.05 -1.46 -14.94
C PRO A 369 -20.82 -0.46 -14.07
N GLU A 370 -20.41 -0.32 -12.81
CA GLU A 370 -20.98 0.63 -11.84
C GLU A 370 -20.12 1.89 -11.65
N GLY A 371 -19.09 2.08 -12.48
CA GLY A 371 -18.09 3.14 -12.34
C GLY A 371 -16.95 2.79 -11.38
N ASN A 372 -15.76 3.32 -11.68
CA ASN A 372 -14.53 3.01 -10.94
C ASN A 372 -14.64 3.34 -9.44
N ALA A 373 -15.13 4.55 -9.12
CA ALA A 373 -15.22 5.00 -7.73
C ALA A 373 -16.17 4.13 -6.89
N LEU A 374 -17.33 3.74 -7.42
CA LEU A 374 -18.29 2.89 -6.69
C LEU A 374 -17.77 1.46 -6.53
N THR A 375 -17.12 0.92 -7.56
CA THR A 375 -16.47 -0.39 -7.49
C THR A 375 -15.38 -0.41 -6.40
N TYR A 376 -14.51 0.60 -6.41
CA TYR A 376 -13.46 0.74 -5.40
C TYR A 376 -14.02 0.91 -3.99
N ILE A 377 -15.07 1.73 -3.83
CA ILE A 377 -15.77 1.90 -2.54
C ILE A 377 -16.37 0.57 -2.08
N LYS A 378 -17.09 -0.16 -2.95
CA LYS A 378 -17.67 -1.46 -2.61
C LYS A 378 -16.59 -2.40 -2.05
N ASN A 379 -15.48 -2.57 -2.76
CA ASN A 379 -14.44 -3.50 -2.36
C ASN A 379 -13.74 -3.04 -1.06
N THR A 380 -13.35 -1.77 -0.97
CA THR A 380 -12.69 -1.24 0.24
C THR A 380 -13.61 -1.25 1.47
N LYS A 381 -14.92 -1.05 1.30
CA LYS A 381 -15.91 -1.23 2.38
C LYS A 381 -15.95 -2.68 2.87
N ARG A 382 -15.94 -3.66 1.97
CA ARG A 382 -15.89 -5.08 2.36
C ARG A 382 -14.63 -5.37 3.18
N THR A 383 -13.49 -4.81 2.78
CA THR A 383 -12.24 -4.91 3.55
C THR A 383 -12.38 -4.26 4.93
N ALA A 384 -12.84 -3.01 5.00
CA ALA A 384 -12.95 -2.26 6.24
C ALA A 384 -13.91 -2.92 7.25
N GLU A 385 -15.09 -3.34 6.78
CA GLU A 385 -16.11 -3.95 7.62
C GLU A 385 -15.71 -5.31 8.18
N VAL A 386 -14.90 -6.08 7.44
CA VAL A 386 -14.45 -7.41 7.89
C VAL A 386 -13.20 -7.32 8.75
N TRP A 387 -12.25 -6.44 8.43
CA TRP A 387 -10.88 -6.52 8.95
C TRP A 387 -10.46 -5.36 9.85
N MET A 388 -11.13 -4.20 9.80
CA MET A 388 -10.67 -3.00 10.52
C MET A 388 -11.33 -2.78 11.89
N ASP A 389 -12.18 -3.68 12.36
CA ASP A 389 -12.85 -3.58 13.67
C ASP A 389 -13.50 -2.19 13.89
N GLU A 390 -13.29 -1.57 15.05
CA GLU A 390 -13.73 -0.20 15.35
C GLU A 390 -13.00 0.88 14.52
N TYR A 391 -11.80 0.58 14.00
CA TYR A 391 -11.00 1.53 13.22
C TYR A 391 -11.58 1.81 11.83
N LYS A 392 -12.58 1.04 11.38
CA LYS A 392 -13.34 1.34 10.16
C LYS A 392 -13.99 2.73 10.18
N GLN A 393 -14.22 3.32 11.36
CA GLN A 393 -14.70 4.71 11.48
C GLN A 393 -13.77 5.69 10.76
N TYR A 394 -12.45 5.52 10.87
CA TYR A 394 -11.45 6.40 10.23
C TYR A 394 -11.46 6.25 8.71
N TYR A 395 -11.82 5.07 8.20
CA TYR A 395 -12.07 4.89 6.77
C TYR A 395 -13.28 5.69 6.30
N TYR A 396 -14.38 5.67 7.07
CA TYR A 396 -15.57 6.44 6.74
C TYR A 396 -15.37 7.96 6.87
N GLU A 397 -14.54 8.39 7.82
CA GLU A 397 -14.14 9.80 7.96
C GLU A 397 -13.25 10.25 6.78
N ALA A 398 -12.27 9.44 6.40
CA ALA A 398 -11.39 9.71 5.26
C ALA A 398 -12.11 9.59 3.90
N ARG A 399 -13.21 8.82 3.84
CA ARG A 399 -14.01 8.62 2.64
C ARG A 399 -15.52 8.69 2.94
N PRO A 400 -16.08 9.89 3.22
CA PRO A 400 -17.49 10.04 3.58
C PRO A 400 -18.47 9.56 2.51
N SER A 401 -18.04 9.58 1.23
CA SER A 401 -18.82 9.06 0.09
C SER A 401 -19.10 7.56 0.15
N ALA A 402 -18.41 6.81 1.01
CA ALA A 402 -18.66 5.41 1.27
C ALA A 402 -19.87 5.17 2.20
N ILE A 403 -20.28 6.18 2.99
CA ILE A 403 -21.42 6.07 3.91
C ILE A 403 -22.71 5.82 3.11
N GLY A 404 -23.54 4.87 3.57
CA GLY A 404 -24.81 4.52 2.91
C GLY A 404 -24.70 3.73 1.60
N LYS A 405 -23.50 3.52 1.04
CA LYS A 405 -23.30 2.68 -0.15
C LYS A 405 -23.39 1.19 0.18
N SER A 406 -24.07 0.40 -0.65
CA SER A 406 -24.14 -1.06 -0.48
C SER A 406 -22.80 -1.71 -0.79
N PHE A 407 -22.49 -2.80 -0.08
CA PHE A 407 -21.27 -3.60 -0.29
C PHE A 407 -21.55 -5.12 -0.28
N GLY A 408 -22.83 -5.52 -0.31
CA GLY A 408 -23.25 -6.92 -0.26
C GLY A 408 -23.03 -7.58 1.11
N SER A 409 -23.31 -8.88 1.20
CA SER A 409 -23.12 -9.65 2.43
C SER A 409 -21.64 -9.94 2.69
N ILE A 410 -21.20 -9.81 3.93
CA ILE A 410 -19.85 -10.16 4.40
C ILE A 410 -19.86 -11.33 5.39
N ALA A 411 -21.01 -12.00 5.56
CA ALA A 411 -21.19 -13.06 6.57
C ALA A 411 -20.12 -14.16 6.44
N ASP A 412 -19.89 -14.68 5.23
CA ASP A 412 -18.91 -15.75 5.00
C ASP A 412 -17.47 -15.33 5.35
N ARG A 413 -17.12 -14.06 5.10
CA ARG A 413 -15.79 -13.51 5.43
C ARG A 413 -15.63 -13.32 6.93
N MET A 414 -16.68 -12.87 7.63
CA MET A 414 -16.70 -12.78 9.09
C MET A 414 -16.61 -14.16 9.75
N ASP A 415 -17.34 -15.16 9.23
CA ASP A 415 -17.25 -16.55 9.68
C ASP A 415 -15.85 -17.11 9.49
N GLN A 416 -15.24 -16.84 8.34
CA GLN A 416 -13.88 -17.26 8.09
C GLN A 416 -12.89 -16.63 9.07
N ARG A 417 -12.97 -15.31 9.30
CA ARG A 417 -12.11 -14.61 10.26
C ARG A 417 -12.23 -15.22 11.67
N ARG A 418 -13.44 -15.58 12.09
CA ARG A 418 -13.69 -16.31 13.35
C ARG A 418 -13.07 -17.70 13.37
N LYS A 419 -13.30 -18.50 12.31
CA LYS A 419 -12.78 -19.87 12.19
C LYS A 419 -11.25 -19.94 12.25
N LEU A 420 -10.58 -18.95 11.64
CA LEU A 420 -9.12 -18.84 11.63
C LEU A 420 -8.55 -18.24 12.92
N ASN A 421 -9.40 -17.82 13.87
CA ASN A 421 -9.01 -17.19 15.13
C ASN A 421 -8.03 -16.00 14.92
N CYS A 422 -8.33 -15.16 13.94
CA CYS A 422 -7.45 -14.06 13.56
C CYS A 422 -7.38 -12.99 14.66
N LYS A 423 -6.23 -12.31 14.75
CA LYS A 423 -5.99 -11.18 15.64
C LYS A 423 -6.89 -9.98 15.32
N SER A 424 -6.94 -9.01 16.23
CA SER A 424 -7.64 -7.74 16.03
C SER A 424 -6.86 -6.79 15.12
N PHE A 425 -7.54 -5.80 14.56
CA PHE A 425 -6.90 -4.73 13.80
C PHE A 425 -6.02 -3.85 14.69
N GLN A 426 -6.37 -3.70 15.97
CA GLN A 426 -5.50 -3.07 16.96
C GLN A 426 -4.13 -3.79 17.02
N TRP A 427 -4.13 -5.14 17.11
CA TRP A 427 -2.89 -5.90 17.09
C TRP A 427 -2.09 -5.66 15.81
N TYR A 428 -2.77 -5.59 14.65
CA TYR A 428 -2.14 -5.27 13.37
C TYR A 428 -1.45 -3.89 13.40
N LEU A 429 -2.12 -2.85 13.90
CA LEU A 429 -1.52 -1.52 14.02
C LEU A 429 -0.34 -1.52 14.99
N GLU A 430 -0.43 -2.20 16.13
CA GLU A 430 0.63 -2.22 17.13
C GLU A 430 1.87 -3.03 16.71
N ASN A 431 1.68 -4.11 15.93
CA ASN A 431 2.73 -5.12 15.67
C ASN A 431 3.20 -5.17 14.22
N VAL A 432 2.38 -4.70 13.28
CA VAL A 432 2.67 -4.78 11.84
C VAL A 432 2.85 -3.39 11.25
N TYR A 433 2.00 -2.42 11.61
CA TYR A 433 2.04 -1.08 11.03
C TYR A 433 1.93 0.07 12.05
N PRO A 434 2.86 0.17 13.02
CA PRO A 434 2.82 1.18 14.09
C PRO A 434 3.06 2.61 13.58
N GLU A 435 3.58 2.76 12.36
CA GLU A 435 3.81 4.06 11.73
C GLU A 435 2.52 4.68 11.17
N LEU A 436 1.46 3.89 10.95
CA LEU A 436 0.15 4.41 10.57
C LEU A 436 -0.47 5.12 11.78
N LYS A 437 -0.29 6.45 11.83
CA LYS A 437 -0.86 7.28 12.88
C LYS A 437 -2.38 7.22 12.82
N VAL A 438 -2.96 6.66 13.88
CA VAL A 438 -4.40 6.78 14.15
C VAL A 438 -4.70 8.25 14.34
N PRO A 439 -5.67 8.85 13.61
CA PRO A 439 -6.01 10.24 13.80
C PRO A 439 -6.42 10.42 15.26
N GLU A 440 -5.70 11.28 15.97
CA GLU A 440 -6.16 11.75 17.26
C GLU A 440 -7.51 12.42 16.97
N LYS A 441 -8.60 11.86 17.49
CA LYS A 441 -9.89 12.56 17.51
C LYS A 441 -9.56 13.95 18.04
N GLU A 442 -9.82 14.98 17.24
CA GLU A 442 -9.46 16.37 17.58
C GLU A 442 -9.81 16.57 19.06
N LEU A 443 -8.76 16.78 19.85
CA LEU A 443 -8.87 17.08 21.25
C LEU A 443 -9.49 18.47 21.30
N ILE A 444 -10.82 18.57 21.26
CA ILE A 444 -11.49 19.87 21.24
C ILE A 444 -11.52 20.36 22.69
N PRO A 445 -10.69 21.36 23.06
CA PRO A 445 -10.83 22.00 24.35
C PRO A 445 -12.16 22.77 24.36
N GLY A 446 -12.83 22.69 25.48
CA GLY A 446 -14.11 23.36 25.67
C GLY A 446 -14.48 23.50 27.13
N ILE A 447 -15.64 24.10 27.34
CA ILE A 447 -16.24 24.29 28.65
C ILE A 447 -17.54 23.47 28.68
N ILE A 448 -17.73 22.70 29.76
CA ILE A 448 -18.97 21.97 30.01
C ILE A 448 -19.86 22.87 30.87
N ARG A 449 -20.93 23.40 30.27
CA ARG A 449 -21.83 24.38 30.87
C ARG A 449 -23.16 23.74 31.28
N GLN A 450 -23.73 24.25 32.37
CA GLN A 450 -25.09 24.01 32.80
C GLN A 450 -25.70 25.34 33.28
N GLY A 451 -26.49 25.97 32.42
CA GLY A 451 -27.04 27.31 32.70
C GLY A 451 -25.93 28.36 32.89
N GLY A 452 -25.90 29.02 34.05
CA GLY A 452 -24.86 29.99 34.43
C GLY A 452 -23.62 29.38 35.09
N SER A 453 -23.58 28.06 35.25
CA SER A 453 -22.51 27.34 35.95
C SER A 453 -21.78 26.38 35.03
N CYS A 454 -20.54 26.04 35.38
CA CYS A 454 -19.65 25.22 34.58
C CYS A 454 -19.06 24.09 35.44
N LEU A 455 -18.87 22.93 34.81
CA LEU A 455 -18.16 21.82 35.43
C LEU A 455 -16.73 22.26 35.73
N GLU A 456 -16.28 22.08 36.96
CA GLU A 456 -14.91 22.44 37.36
C GLU A 456 -14.29 21.41 38.30
N SER A 457 -12.96 21.30 38.26
CA SER A 457 -12.23 20.60 39.30
C SER A 457 -12.30 21.39 40.60
N TRP A 458 -12.75 20.75 41.68
CA TRP A 458 -13.03 21.39 42.95
C TRP A 458 -12.50 20.57 44.12
N GLY A 459 -11.57 21.14 44.90
CA GLY A 459 -11.10 20.55 46.16
C GLY A 459 -10.50 19.14 46.02
N GLN A 460 -10.35 18.46 47.15
CA GLN A 460 -9.89 17.06 47.23
C GLN A 460 -10.78 16.26 48.18
N ASP A 461 -10.90 14.95 47.93
CA ASP A 461 -11.49 14.02 48.89
C ASP A 461 -10.51 13.68 50.03
N THR A 462 -10.97 12.87 50.99
CA THR A 462 -10.15 12.42 52.12
C THR A 462 -8.95 11.55 51.71
N ALA A 463 -8.94 11.03 50.49
CA ALA A 463 -7.85 10.25 49.92
C ALA A 463 -6.89 11.11 49.05
N GLY A 464 -7.14 12.42 48.93
CA GLY A 464 -6.34 13.36 48.15
C GLY A 464 -6.69 13.41 46.66
N ASN A 465 -7.74 12.71 46.21
CA ASN A 465 -8.18 12.77 44.81
C ASN A 465 -8.92 14.08 44.55
N THR A 466 -8.62 14.71 43.43
CA THR A 466 -9.34 15.91 42.98
C THR A 466 -10.78 15.54 42.63
N LEU A 467 -11.76 16.31 43.12
CA LEU A 467 -13.17 16.06 42.84
C LEU A 467 -13.67 16.90 41.67
N ALA A 468 -14.72 16.44 40.98
CA ALA A 468 -15.47 17.26 40.06
C ALA A 468 -16.66 17.93 40.78
N GLY A 469 -16.84 19.22 40.52
CA GLY A 469 -17.88 20.07 41.08
C GLY A 469 -18.48 20.98 40.01
N VAL A 470 -19.37 21.88 40.45
CA VAL A 470 -19.94 22.92 39.59
C VAL A 470 -19.79 24.27 40.28
N GLY A 471 -19.27 25.26 39.55
CA GLY A 471 -19.20 26.65 40.01
C GLY A 471 -19.48 27.64 38.89
N SER A 472 -19.44 28.94 39.20
CA SER A 472 -19.76 29.98 38.21
C SER A 472 -18.80 29.92 37.02
N CYS A 473 -19.32 29.98 35.80
CA CYS A 473 -18.50 30.01 34.58
C CYS A 473 -17.58 31.24 34.59
N LYS A 474 -16.28 31.02 34.39
CA LYS A 474 -15.24 32.04 34.41
C LYS A 474 -14.53 32.05 33.05
N GLY A 475 -14.07 33.22 32.61
CA GLY A 475 -13.34 33.37 31.35
C GLY A 475 -14.23 33.28 30.10
N THR A 476 -13.62 33.01 28.95
CA THR A 476 -14.32 32.81 27.67
C THR A 476 -14.02 31.42 27.13
N VAL A 477 -14.81 30.93 26.18
CA VAL A 477 -14.60 29.61 25.56
C VAL A 477 -13.21 29.49 24.91
N SER A 478 -12.66 30.58 24.38
CA SER A 478 -11.31 30.63 23.80
C SER A 478 -10.18 30.77 24.83
N ASN A 479 -10.50 31.07 26.09
CA ASN A 479 -9.52 31.20 27.18
C ASN A 479 -10.18 30.86 28.54
N PRO A 480 -10.58 29.59 28.75
CA PRO A 480 -11.13 29.15 30.03
C PRO A 480 -10.03 29.09 31.10
N PRO A 481 -10.36 29.25 32.38
CA PRO A 481 -9.43 28.88 33.44
C PRO A 481 -9.21 27.37 33.43
N VAL A 482 -8.01 26.95 33.81
CA VAL A 482 -7.55 25.55 33.82
C VAL A 482 -8.55 24.60 34.51
N THR A 483 -9.22 25.04 35.57
CA THR A 483 -10.18 24.22 36.32
C THR A 483 -11.49 23.98 35.58
N GLN A 484 -11.83 24.77 34.57
CA GLN A 484 -13.05 24.67 33.75
C GLN A 484 -12.77 24.28 32.29
N GLU A 485 -11.49 24.09 31.94
CA GLU A 485 -11.08 23.58 30.63
C GLU A 485 -11.19 22.06 30.62
N TRP A 486 -11.93 21.53 29.64
CA TRP A 486 -12.12 20.10 29.44
C TRP A 486 -11.86 19.73 27.99
N VAL A 487 -11.25 18.56 27.79
CA VAL A 487 -10.94 18.02 26.47
C VAL A 487 -11.71 16.72 26.29
N PHE A 488 -12.62 16.69 25.32
CA PHE A 488 -13.34 15.47 24.96
C PHE A 488 -12.47 14.63 24.04
N SER A 489 -12.03 13.48 24.55
CA SER A 489 -11.24 12.48 23.84
C SER A 489 -11.99 11.15 23.88
N ASP A 490 -13.15 11.11 23.20
CA ASP A 490 -14.13 10.02 23.26
C ASP A 490 -13.47 8.62 23.23
N PRO A 491 -13.62 7.79 24.28
CA PRO A 491 -14.63 7.87 25.35
C PRO A 491 -14.18 8.53 26.66
N LEU A 492 -13.14 9.35 26.67
CA LEU A 492 -12.62 10.01 27.87
C LEU A 492 -12.99 11.50 27.88
N ILE A 493 -13.23 12.06 29.07
CA ILE A 493 -13.32 13.51 29.28
C ILE A 493 -12.14 13.89 30.18
N ARG A 494 -11.25 14.71 29.65
CA ARG A 494 -9.94 14.98 30.23
C ARG A 494 -9.85 16.41 30.74
N GLN A 495 -9.09 16.58 31.81
CA GLN A 495 -8.55 17.87 32.20
C GLN A 495 -7.06 17.65 32.46
N GLN A 496 -6.22 18.25 31.62
CA GLN A 496 -4.78 18.01 31.60
C GLN A 496 -4.45 16.49 31.43
N ASP A 497 -3.72 15.91 32.38
CA ASP A 497 -3.34 14.50 32.43
C ASP A 497 -4.34 13.60 33.17
N LYS A 498 -5.41 14.19 33.72
CA LYS A 498 -6.45 13.47 34.47
C LYS A 498 -7.74 13.30 33.67
N CYS A 499 -8.49 12.26 34.01
CA CYS A 499 -9.74 11.87 33.40
C CYS A 499 -10.86 11.83 34.45
N LEU A 500 -12.06 12.26 34.06
CA LEU A 500 -13.28 12.08 34.84
C LEU A 500 -13.52 10.58 35.08
N SER A 501 -13.66 10.20 36.35
CA SER A 501 -13.86 8.81 36.78
C SER A 501 -14.98 8.72 37.81
N ILE A 502 -15.73 7.62 37.77
CA ILE A 502 -16.66 7.25 38.85
C ILE A 502 -15.93 6.46 39.92
N THR A 503 -16.28 6.68 41.19
CA THR A 503 -15.75 5.87 42.31
C THR A 503 -16.44 4.51 42.45
N SER A 504 -17.68 4.36 41.96
CA SER A 504 -18.46 3.12 41.97
C SER A 504 -19.39 3.06 40.75
N PHE A 505 -19.75 1.86 40.28
CA PHE A 505 -20.73 1.66 39.20
C PHE A 505 -22.21 1.82 39.66
N SER A 506 -22.44 2.19 40.92
CA SER A 506 -23.76 2.40 41.52
C SER A 506 -24.26 3.83 41.37
N THR A 507 -25.59 4.00 41.43
CA THR A 507 -26.25 5.31 41.59
C THR A 507 -25.69 6.10 42.77
N GLY A 508 -25.60 7.42 42.63
CA GLY A 508 -25.01 8.32 43.60
C GLY A 508 -23.48 8.29 43.65
N SER A 509 -22.81 7.61 42.71
CA SER A 509 -21.34 7.59 42.70
C SER A 509 -20.78 8.99 42.50
N GLN A 510 -19.83 9.35 43.37
CA GLN A 510 -19.06 10.58 43.27
C GLN A 510 -18.10 10.53 42.08
N ILE A 511 -17.74 11.72 41.59
CA ILE A 511 -16.87 11.91 40.45
C ILE A 511 -15.51 12.46 40.88
N THR A 512 -14.46 11.76 40.50
CA THR A 512 -13.06 12.10 40.76
C THR A 512 -12.30 12.35 39.46
N LEU A 513 -11.17 13.03 39.56
CA LEU A 513 -10.19 13.15 38.47
C LEU A 513 -9.00 12.23 38.80
N GLU A 514 -8.87 11.17 38.02
CA GLU A 514 -7.82 10.16 38.17
C GLU A 514 -6.88 10.15 36.96
N ALA A 515 -5.71 9.51 37.06
CA ALA A 515 -4.81 9.35 35.92
C ALA A 515 -5.54 8.65 34.75
N CYS A 516 -5.43 9.21 33.55
CA CYS A 516 -6.12 8.68 32.39
C CYS A 516 -5.65 7.26 32.03
N ASN A 517 -6.59 6.32 31.96
CA ASN A 517 -6.35 4.94 31.58
C ASN A 517 -7.39 4.49 30.55
N GLN A 518 -6.96 4.29 29.31
CA GLN A 518 -7.87 3.85 28.24
C GLN A 518 -8.51 2.48 28.47
N LYS A 519 -8.00 1.64 29.36
CA LYS A 519 -8.59 0.33 29.70
C LYS A 519 -9.55 0.39 30.89
N ASP A 520 -9.58 1.49 31.65
CA ASP A 520 -10.44 1.61 32.82
C ASP A 520 -11.89 1.92 32.41
N GLY A 521 -12.79 1.00 32.76
CA GLY A 521 -14.23 1.14 32.50
C GLY A 521 -14.88 2.30 33.25
N ARG A 522 -14.31 2.77 34.37
CA ARG A 522 -14.85 3.88 35.20
C ARG A 522 -14.71 5.25 34.56
N GLN A 523 -13.86 5.36 33.53
CA GLN A 523 -13.51 6.62 32.88
C GLN A 523 -14.24 6.83 31.54
N LYS A 524 -15.24 6.00 31.23
CA LYS A 524 -15.86 5.92 29.91
C LYS A 524 -17.13 6.76 29.85
N TRP A 525 -17.09 7.87 29.12
CA TRP A 525 -18.17 8.85 29.02
C TRP A 525 -18.51 9.16 27.57
N LYS A 526 -19.76 9.56 27.32
CA LYS A 526 -20.22 10.01 26.01
C LYS A 526 -21.31 11.08 26.14
N MET A 527 -21.23 12.11 25.30
CA MET A 527 -22.32 13.06 25.12
C MET A 527 -23.46 12.40 24.31
N LYS A 528 -24.69 12.41 24.86
CA LYS A 528 -25.91 11.99 24.17
C LYS A 528 -26.96 13.10 24.28
N GLY A 529 -27.07 13.93 23.24
CA GLY A 529 -27.89 15.14 23.32
C GLY A 529 -27.33 16.07 24.40
N GLY A 530 -28.16 16.46 25.37
CA GLY A 530 -27.75 17.24 26.54
C GLY A 530 -27.14 16.42 27.68
N PHE A 531 -27.04 15.09 27.59
CA PHE A 531 -26.54 14.27 28.68
C PHE A 531 -25.06 13.93 28.55
N ILE A 532 -24.34 13.90 29.66
CA ILE A 532 -23.06 13.19 29.79
C ILE A 532 -23.34 11.82 30.40
N GLN A 533 -23.32 10.77 29.59
CA GLN A 533 -23.62 9.40 30.04
C GLN A 533 -22.34 8.58 30.24
N HIS A 534 -22.24 7.89 31.36
CA HIS A 534 -21.23 6.88 31.60
C HIS A 534 -21.56 5.60 30.83
N LEU A 535 -20.64 5.14 29.98
CA LEU A 535 -20.91 4.09 28.99
C LEU A 535 -21.10 2.71 29.59
N VAL A 536 -20.46 2.40 30.73
CA VAL A 536 -20.54 1.05 31.34
C VAL A 536 -21.77 0.89 32.23
N SER A 537 -22.04 1.88 33.11
CA SER A 537 -23.20 1.82 34.02
C SER A 537 -24.48 2.37 33.39
N SER A 538 -24.39 3.06 32.25
CA SER A 538 -25.49 3.79 31.61
C SER A 538 -26.11 4.90 32.45
N LEU A 539 -25.46 5.32 33.55
CA LEU A 539 -25.88 6.43 34.41
C LEU A 539 -25.43 7.77 33.81
N CYS A 540 -26.15 8.85 34.12
CA CYS A 540 -25.87 10.20 33.66
C CYS A 540 -25.24 11.05 34.76
N LEU A 541 -24.36 11.96 34.36
CA LEU A 541 -23.77 12.98 35.22
C LEU A 541 -24.85 13.96 35.68
N GLU A 542 -24.96 14.15 36.99
CA GLU A 542 -25.95 15.03 37.60
C GLU A 542 -25.30 15.99 38.59
N ASN A 543 -25.69 17.27 38.52
CA ASN A 543 -25.37 18.28 39.52
C ASN A 543 -26.43 18.28 40.63
N GLN A 544 -26.01 17.93 41.85
CA GLN A 544 -26.80 18.01 43.07
C GLN A 544 -26.17 19.04 44.03
N SER A 545 -26.64 20.29 43.94
CA SER A 545 -26.19 21.39 44.81
C SER A 545 -24.66 21.58 44.82
N SER A 546 -24.07 21.75 43.62
CA SER A 546 -22.64 21.94 43.37
C SER A 546 -21.76 20.70 43.53
N ARG A 547 -22.33 19.55 43.92
CA ARG A 547 -21.68 18.24 43.87
C ARG A 547 -22.09 17.51 42.60
N VAL A 548 -21.16 16.80 42.00
CA VAL A 548 -21.42 16.03 40.78
C VAL A 548 -21.40 14.55 41.10
N VAL A 549 -22.47 13.85 40.71
CA VAL A 549 -22.67 12.42 40.94
C VAL A 549 -23.22 11.75 39.68
N THR A 550 -23.33 10.41 39.68
CA THR A 550 -24.05 9.68 38.63
C THR A 550 -25.41 9.18 39.09
N ASN A 551 -26.45 9.36 38.28
CA ASN A 551 -27.81 8.89 38.55
C ASN A 551 -28.48 8.34 37.27
N PRO A 552 -29.61 7.62 37.37
CA PRO A 552 -30.38 7.23 36.19
C PRO A 552 -30.72 8.44 35.32
N CYS A 553 -30.53 8.29 34.01
CA CYS A 553 -30.76 9.37 33.04
C CYS A 553 -32.25 9.74 32.95
N GLN A 554 -32.59 11.00 33.21
CA GLN A 554 -33.95 11.53 33.18
C GLN A 554 -34.00 12.90 32.48
N LEU A 555 -34.89 13.06 31.50
CA LEU A 555 -34.99 14.26 30.65
C LEU A 555 -35.51 15.50 31.38
N ASP A 556 -36.32 15.29 32.41
CA ASP A 556 -36.97 16.33 33.20
C ASP A 556 -36.10 16.88 34.33
N ILE A 557 -34.92 16.29 34.60
CA ILE A 557 -33.98 16.78 35.60
C ILE A 557 -33.04 17.83 34.95
N PRO A 558 -33.15 19.13 35.30
CA PRO A 558 -32.28 20.16 34.73
C PRO A 558 -30.80 19.96 35.11
N GLY A 559 -30.54 19.37 36.28
CA GLY A 559 -29.21 19.04 36.78
C GLY A 559 -28.45 17.99 35.95
N GLN A 560 -29.12 17.30 35.01
CA GLN A 560 -28.50 16.35 34.08
C GLN A 560 -28.28 16.91 32.67
N GLN A 561 -28.70 18.16 32.42
CA GLN A 561 -28.55 18.81 31.14
C GLN A 561 -27.24 19.61 31.10
N TRP A 562 -26.39 19.29 30.13
CA TRP A 562 -25.05 19.82 29.94
C TRP A 562 -24.88 20.24 28.48
N GLU A 563 -24.18 21.34 28.29
CA GLU A 563 -23.85 21.90 26.98
C GLU A 563 -22.34 22.00 26.83
N LEU A 564 -21.81 21.49 25.72
CA LEU A 564 -20.39 21.59 25.41
C LEU A 564 -20.16 22.84 24.54
N LEU A 565 -19.44 23.82 25.09
CA LEU A 565 -19.01 24.99 24.36
C LEU A 565 -17.57 24.78 23.88
N GLN A 566 -17.34 24.84 22.58
CA GLN A 566 -16.04 24.57 21.95
C GLN A 566 -15.41 25.85 21.42
N ALA A 567 -14.09 25.98 21.55
CA ALA A 567 -13.36 27.06 20.89
C ALA A 567 -13.28 26.74 19.39
N THR A 568 -13.91 27.58 18.56
CA THR A 568 -13.82 27.51 17.08
C THR A 568 -12.46 27.91 16.57
#